data_AF-A0A8T6VL71-F1
#
_entry.id   AF-A0A8T6VL71-F1
#
_cell.length_a   1.000
_cell.length_b   1.000
_cell.length_c   1.000
_cell.angle_alpha   90.00
_cell.angle_beta   90.00
_cell.angle_gamma   90.00
#
_symmetry.space_group_name_H-M   'P 1'
#
loop_
_entity.id
_entity.type
_entity.pdbx_description
1 polymer ?
#
loop_
_entity_poly.entity_id
_entity_poly.type
_entity_poly.pdbx_seq_one_letter_code
_entity_poly.pdbx_strand_id
1 'polypeptide(L)'
;LATKILWDRLGKKWETIDPLGPENVFLVLTGPFTGYFPGTKVCVSGKSPQSNGVVGSTVAGEFGIDLKCAGYDGLVITGQAEKPCYIFLCDSHV
;
A
#
# COMPACT_ATOMS: atom_id res chain seq x y z
N LEU A 1 3.19 -7.89 -6.84
CA LEU A 1 2.19 -6.87 -7.22
C LEU A 1 2.70 -5.45 -6.95
N ALA A 2 3.08 -5.10 -5.71
CA ALA A 2 3.52 -3.74 -5.35
C ALA A 2 4.57 -3.14 -6.31
N THR A 3 5.68 -3.85 -6.55
CA THR A 3 6.76 -3.39 -7.44
C THR A 3 6.28 -3.12 -8.87
N LYS A 4 5.34 -3.92 -9.38
CA LYS A 4 4.76 -3.71 -10.72
C LYS A 4 3.95 -2.42 -10.75
N ILE A 5 3.12 -2.17 -9.73
CA ILE A 5 2.34 -0.92 -9.62
C ILE A 5 3.28 0.29 -9.53
N LEU A 6 4.33 0.21 -8.71
CA LEU A 6 5.32 1.29 -8.58
C LEU A 6 6.05 1.56 -9.90
N TRP A 7 6.48 0.50 -10.60
CA TRP A 7 7.13 0.63 -11.90
C TRP A 7 6.21 1.27 -12.93
N ASP A 8 4.97 0.80 -13.03
CA ASP A 8 4.01 1.29 -14.02
C ASP A 8 3.62 2.75 -13.78
N ARG A 9 3.47 3.16 -12.52
CA ARG A 9 3.03 4.52 -12.16
C ARG A 9 4.18 5.53 -12.07
N LEU A 10 5.34 5.10 -11.56
CA LEU A 10 6.43 6.00 -11.19
C LEU A 10 7.73 5.75 -11.96
N GLY A 11 7.89 4.61 -12.64
CA GLY A 11 9.18 4.20 -13.22
C GLY A 11 9.85 5.23 -14.13
N LYS A 12 9.06 5.95 -14.96
CA LYS A 12 9.58 7.00 -15.87
C LYS A 12 10.10 8.25 -15.17
N LYS A 13 9.65 8.50 -13.94
CA LYS A 13 9.96 9.70 -13.14
C LYS A 13 10.53 9.34 -11.78
N TRP A 14 11.03 8.11 -11.62
CA TRP A 14 11.43 7.56 -10.33
C TRP A 14 12.49 8.44 -9.64
N GLU A 15 13.46 8.95 -10.41
CA GLU A 15 14.54 9.77 -9.90
C GLU A 15 14.09 11.15 -9.40
N THR A 16 13.09 11.76 -10.05
CA THR A 16 12.65 13.13 -9.78
C THR A 16 11.54 13.23 -8.73
N ILE A 17 10.84 12.14 -8.44
CA ILE A 17 9.75 12.14 -7.44
C ILE A 17 10.30 12.36 -6.03
N ASP A 18 9.72 13.31 -5.30
CA ASP A 18 9.92 13.43 -3.86
C ASP A 18 9.22 12.26 -3.14
N PRO A 19 9.94 11.42 -2.37
CA PRO A 19 9.34 10.34 -1.59
C PRO A 19 8.33 10.81 -0.52
N LEU A 20 8.37 12.07 -0.08
CA LEU A 20 7.38 12.64 0.84
C LEU A 20 6.32 13.50 0.12
N GLY A 21 6.43 13.63 -1.20
CA GLY A 21 5.51 14.39 -2.03
C GLY A 21 4.23 13.63 -2.38
N PRO A 22 3.18 14.35 -2.83
CA PRO A 22 1.88 13.77 -3.18
C PRO A 22 1.90 12.80 -4.37
N GLU A 23 2.99 12.81 -5.15
CA GLU A 23 3.19 11.91 -6.29
C GLU A 23 3.65 10.50 -5.88
N ASN A 24 4.19 10.33 -4.67
CA ASN A 24 4.55 9.00 -4.18
C ASN A 24 3.28 8.17 -3.97
N VAL A 25 3.42 6.86 -4.14
CA VAL A 25 2.31 5.92 -3.98
C VAL A 25 2.55 5.11 -2.72
N PHE A 26 1.61 5.18 -1.78
CA PHE A 26 1.61 4.36 -0.59
C PHE A 26 0.68 3.15 -0.81
N LEU A 27 1.28 1.96 -0.82
CA LEU A 27 0.61 0.71 -1.12
C LEU A 27 0.48 -0.11 0.16
N VAL A 28 -0.69 -0.68 0.41
CA VAL A 28 -0.89 -1.69 1.44
C VAL A 28 -1.55 -2.89 0.79
N LEU A 29 -0.79 -3.95 0.53
CA LEU A 29 -1.27 -5.08 -0.27
C LEU A 29 -1.22 -6.39 0.54
N THR A 30 -2.24 -7.22 0.34
CA THR A 30 -2.32 -8.58 0.86
C THR A 30 -1.76 -9.59 -0.14
N GLY A 31 -1.47 -10.80 0.33
CA GLY A 31 -1.11 -11.92 -0.53
C GLY A 31 -2.32 -12.80 -0.86
N PRO A 32 -2.25 -13.64 -1.89
CA PRO A 32 -3.36 -14.53 -2.28
C PRO A 32 -3.71 -15.56 -1.19
N PHE A 33 -2.77 -15.89 -0.30
CA PHE A 33 -3.00 -16.82 0.81
C PHE A 33 -3.52 -16.16 2.09
N THR A 34 -3.65 -14.83 2.11
CA THR A 34 -4.22 -14.11 3.26
C THR A 34 -5.66 -14.58 3.49
N GLY A 35 -5.94 -15.07 4.71
CA GLY A 35 -7.25 -15.64 5.08
C GLY A 35 -7.44 -17.13 4.77
N TYR A 36 -6.50 -17.77 4.04
CA TYR A 36 -6.57 -19.19 3.69
C TYR A 36 -5.52 -20.05 4.39
N PHE A 37 -4.37 -19.49 4.76
CA PHE A 37 -3.29 -20.19 5.44
C PHE A 37 -2.85 -19.39 6.68
N PRO A 38 -2.43 -20.05 7.79
CA PRO A 38 -1.92 -19.35 8.97
C PRO A 38 -0.70 -18.49 8.65
N GLY A 39 -0.58 -17.35 9.33
CA GLY A 39 0.54 -16.41 9.14
C GLY A 39 0.24 -15.24 8.22
N THR A 40 -0.98 -14.68 8.29
CA THR A 40 -1.40 -13.49 7.55
C THR A 40 -0.39 -12.35 7.69
N LYS A 41 0.00 -11.80 6.54
CA LYS A 41 0.83 -10.61 6.44
C LYS A 41 0.24 -9.63 5.42
N VAL A 42 0.54 -8.35 5.62
CA VAL A 42 0.38 -7.30 4.61
C VAL A 42 1.72 -6.65 4.34
N CYS A 43 1.94 -6.25 3.09
CA CYS A 43 3.14 -5.54 2.66
C CYS A 43 2.81 -4.09 2.38
N VAL A 44 3.50 -3.19 3.07
CA VAL A 44 3.47 -1.75 2.86
C VAL A 44 4.63 -1.37 1.93
N SER A 45 4.33 -0.69 0.83
CA SER A 45 5.33 -0.35 -0.19
C SER A 45 5.17 1.06 -0.74
N GLY A 46 6.27 1.62 -1.22
CA GLY A 46 6.36 2.97 -1.80
C GLY A 46 7.81 3.33 -2.12
N LYS A 47 8.05 4.57 -2.56
CA LYS A 47 9.42 5.11 -2.59
C LYS A 47 9.85 5.51 -1.17
N SER A 48 10.98 4.99 -0.71
CA SER A 48 11.51 5.23 0.62
C SER A 48 12.13 6.64 0.74
N PRO A 49 11.77 7.44 1.76
CA PRO A 49 12.45 8.71 2.01
C PRO A 49 13.88 8.55 2.53
N GLN A 50 14.20 7.40 3.13
CA GLN A 50 15.52 7.14 3.69
C GLN A 50 16.51 6.62 2.64
N SER A 51 16.06 5.73 1.75
CA SER A 51 16.94 5.05 0.79
C SER A 51 16.72 5.46 -0.66
N ASN A 52 15.68 6.24 -0.96
CA ASN A 52 15.21 6.56 -2.33
C ASN A 52 14.88 5.33 -3.22
N GLY A 53 14.96 4.13 -2.67
CA GLY A 53 14.58 2.88 -3.31
C GLY A 53 13.15 2.45 -2.97
N VAL A 54 12.77 1.26 -3.42
CA VAL A 54 11.48 0.65 -3.05
C VAL A 54 11.55 0.15 -1.62
N VAL A 55 10.55 0.50 -0.80
CA VAL A 55 10.35 -0.13 0.52
C VAL A 55 9.36 -1.29 0.41
N GLY A 56 9.58 -2.34 1.20
CA GLY A 56 8.68 -3.47 1.37
C GLY A 56 8.63 -3.87 2.85
N SER A 57 7.88 -3.12 3.64
CA SER A 57 7.71 -3.41 5.07
C SER A 57 6.57 -4.39 5.24
N THR A 58 6.77 -5.45 6.04
CA THR A 58 5.76 -6.48 6.22
C THR A 58 5.30 -6.52 7.67
N VAL A 59 3.99 -6.50 7.88
CA VAL A 59 3.38 -6.60 9.21
C VAL A 59 2.35 -7.72 9.23
N ALA A 60 2.26 -8.41 10.36
CA ALA A 60 1.27 -9.45 10.61
C ALA A 60 0.19 -8.91 11.55
N GLY A 61 -1.05 -9.38 11.37
CA GLY A 61 -2.20 -8.96 12.17
C GLY A 61 -3.52 -9.24 11.45
N GLU A 62 -4.61 -8.83 12.08
CA GLU A 62 -5.98 -9.05 11.60
C GLU A 62 -6.35 -8.17 10.41
N PHE A 63 -5.72 -6.99 10.28
CA PHE A 63 -5.97 -6.03 9.20
C PHE A 63 -5.97 -6.66 7.79
N GLY A 64 -5.05 -7.57 7.52
CA GLY A 64 -4.99 -8.24 6.21
C GLY A 64 -6.18 -9.16 5.95
N ILE A 65 -6.71 -9.81 6.99
CA ILE A 65 -7.92 -10.63 6.92
C ILE A 65 -9.12 -9.72 6.73
N ASP A 66 -9.27 -8.67 7.53
CA ASP A 66 -10.41 -7.74 7.45
C ASP A 66 -10.52 -7.10 6.07
N LEU A 67 -9.39 -6.68 5.49
CA LEU A 67 -9.36 -6.11 4.14
C LEU A 67 -9.84 -7.10 3.07
N LYS A 68 -9.43 -8.37 3.19
CA LYS A 68 -9.86 -9.45 2.28
C LYS A 68 -11.32 -9.80 2.46
N CYS A 69 -11.81 -9.85 3.70
CA CYS A 69 -13.22 -10.06 4.02
C CYS A 69 -14.11 -8.96 3.44
N ALA A 70 -13.64 -7.70 3.48
CA ALA A 70 -14.32 -6.57 2.86
C ALA A 70 -14.28 -6.60 1.32
N GLY A 71 -13.56 -7.54 0.71
CA GLY A 71 -13.54 -7.78 -0.74
C GLY A 71 -12.36 -7.14 -1.49
N TYR A 72 -11.33 -6.64 -0.79
CA TYR A 72 -10.20 -5.95 -1.41
C TYR A 72 -8.89 -6.72 -1.24
N ASP A 73 -8.03 -6.68 -2.27
CA ASP A 73 -6.68 -7.23 -2.19
C ASP A 73 -5.67 -6.25 -1.60
N GLY A 74 -6.04 -4.98 -1.46
CA GLY A 74 -5.12 -3.94 -1.02
C GLY A 74 -5.65 -2.53 -1.21
N LEU A 75 -4.90 -1.56 -0.69
CA LEU A 75 -5.12 -0.14 -0.85
C LEU A 75 -3.99 0.49 -1.66
N VAL A 76 -4.35 1.42 -2.55
CA VAL A 76 -3.41 2.24 -3.32
C VAL A 76 -3.72 3.70 -3.01
N ILE A 77 -2.90 4.32 -2.17
CA ILE A 77 -3.11 5.68 -1.67
C ILE A 77 -2.15 6.62 -2.38
N THR A 78 -2.69 7.72 -2.92
CA THR A 78 -1.95 8.76 -3.64
C THR A 78 -2.45 10.14 -3.26
N GLY A 79 -1.64 11.16 -3.50
CA GLY A 79 -1.97 12.54 -3.12
C GLY A 79 -1.61 12.83 -1.67
N GLN A 80 -2.16 13.93 -1.16
CA GLN A 80 -1.92 14.43 0.18
C GLN A 80 -3.21 15.10 0.69
N ALA A 81 -3.65 14.73 1.89
CA ALA A 81 -4.80 15.36 2.51
C ALA A 81 -4.43 16.76 3.06
N GLU A 82 -5.32 17.74 2.93
CA GLU A 82 -5.11 19.10 3.45
C GLU A 82 -5.08 19.15 4.99
N LYS A 83 -5.76 18.20 5.63
CA LYS A 83 -5.86 18.06 7.09
C LYS A 83 -5.75 16.58 7.46
N PRO A 84 -5.36 16.25 8.71
CA PRO A 84 -5.34 14.87 9.17
C PRO A 84 -6.69 14.18 8.96
N CYS A 85 -6.68 13.06 8.26
CA CYS A 85 -7.84 12.22 8.00
C CYS A 85 -7.46 10.74 8.09
N TYR A 86 -8.46 9.88 8.06
CA TYR A 86 -8.28 8.44 8.03
C TYR A 86 -9.17 7.85 6.93
N ILE A 87 -8.79 6.67 6.44
CA ILE A 87 -9.61 5.87 5.53
C ILE A 87 -10.36 4.87 6.38
N PHE A 88 -11.68 4.90 6.31
CA PHE A 88 -12.55 3.89 6.90
C PHE A 88 -13.06 2.99 5.79
N LEU A 89 -12.99 1.68 5.99
CA LEU A 89 -13.46 0.72 4.99
C LEU A 89 -14.28 -0.35 5.68
N CYS A 90 -15.53 -0.48 5.25
CA CYS A 90 -16.49 -1.47 5.73
C CYS A 90 -17.22 -2.02 4.49
N ASP A 91 -16.72 -3.13 3.97
CA ASP A 91 -17.22 -3.75 2.74
C ASP A 91 -17.29 -2.76 1.57
N SER A 92 -18.48 -2.52 1.02
CA SER A 92 -18.70 -1.57 -0.07
C SER A 92 -18.71 -0.10 0.36
N HIS A 93 -18.69 0.19 1.67
CA HIS A 93 -18.64 1.54 2.21
C HIS A 93 -17.18 1.96 2.45
N VAL A 94 -16.76 3.03 1.79
CA VAL A 94 -15.43 3.64 1.90
C VAL A 94 -15.58 5.13 2.16
#